data_AF-A0A6C0TFU6-F1
#
_entry.id   AF-A0A6C0TFU6-F1
#
_cell.length_a   1.000
_cell.length_b   1.000
_cell.length_c   1.000
_cell.angle_alpha   90.00
_cell.angle_beta   90.00
_cell.angle_gamma   90.00
#
_symmetry.space_group_name_H-M   'P 1'
#
loop_
_entity.id
_entity.type
_entity.pdbx_description
1 polymer ?
#
loop_
_entity_poly.entity_id
_entity_poly.type
_entity_poly.pdbx_seq_one_letter_code
_entity_poly.pdbx_strand_id
1 'polypeptide(L)' 'SGPNRGEYQYIAAGYVDDTQFMRFDSYERQSPAQPWVQQPWAAEEPQYWGRSTQNARANAQNFRVSLNNL' A
#
# COMPACT_ATOMS: atom_id res chain seq x y z
N SER A 1 -15.62 -5.45 20.52
CA SER A 1 -15.09 -4.12 20.89
C SER A 1 -13.61 -4.24 21.24
N GLY A 2 -12.71 -4.12 20.27
CA GLY A 2 -11.25 -4.13 20.51
C GLY A 2 -10.71 -2.72 20.76
N PRO A 3 -9.60 -2.54 21.51
CA PRO A 3 -9.16 -1.24 21.98
C PRO A 3 -8.35 -0.51 20.90
N ASN A 4 -9.05 0.12 19.96
CA ASN A 4 -8.66 1.36 19.29
C ASN A 4 -9.80 1.77 18.32
N ARG A 5 -10.82 2.44 18.88
CA ARG A 5 -11.85 3.13 18.08
C ARG A 5 -11.23 4.39 17.51
N GLY A 6 -10.68 4.30 16.30
CA GLY A 6 -10.13 5.46 15.59
C GLY A 6 -10.28 5.29 14.10
N GLU A 7 -9.41 4.52 13.47
CA GLU A 7 -9.44 4.27 12.03
C GLU A 7 -8.84 2.88 11.78
N TYR A 8 -9.45 2.09 10.91
CA TYR A 8 -8.86 0.83 10.47
C TYR A 8 -7.62 1.15 9.62
N GLN A 9 -6.46 0.66 10.05
CA GLN A 9 -5.24 0.76 9.26
C GLN A 9 -5.33 -0.16 8.03
N TYR A 10 -5.12 0.39 6.85
CA TYR A 10 -4.97 -0.40 5.62
C TYR A 10 -3.50 -0.50 5.27
N ILE A 11 -3.01 -1.74 5.14
CA ILE A 11 -1.66 -2.05 4.69
C ILE A 11 -1.76 -2.91 3.44
N ALA A 12 -1.06 -2.52 2.38
CA ALA A 12 -0.81 -3.36 1.23
C ALA A 12 0.71 -3.56 1.08
N ALA A 13 1.14 -4.81 0.90
CA ALA A 13 2.55 -5.15 0.74
C ALA A 13 2.72 -6.08 -0.47
N GLY A 14 3.71 -5.79 -1.30
CA GLY A 14 4.12 -6.64 -2.42
C GLY A 14 5.38 -7.42 -2.05
N TYR A 15 5.38 -8.71 -2.36
CA TYR A 15 6.51 -9.61 -2.17
C TYR A 15 6.94 -10.22 -3.50
N VAL A 16 8.25 -10.36 -3.68
CA VAL A 16 8.87 -11.25 -4.67
C VAL A 16 9.66 -12.27 -3.86
N ASP A 17 9.32 -13.55 -4.01
CA ASP A 17 9.73 -14.61 -3.08
C ASP A 17 9.44 -14.19 -1.62
N ASP A 18 10.44 -14.25 -0.74
CA ASP A 18 10.32 -13.84 0.67
C ASP A 18 10.70 -12.36 0.91
N THR A 19 10.90 -11.59 -0.16
CA THR A 19 11.39 -10.20 -0.07
C THR A 19 10.27 -9.20 -0.31
N GLN A 20 9.93 -8.41 0.72
CA GLN A 20 9.00 -7.28 0.55
C GLN A 20 9.66 -6.21 -0.31
N PHE A 21 9.04 -5.87 -1.45
CA PHE A 21 9.56 -4.86 -2.39
C PHE A 21 8.78 -3.55 -2.37
N MET A 22 7.51 -3.59 -1.97
CA MET A 22 6.66 -2.41 -1.86
C MET A 22 5.79 -2.49 -0.61
N ARG A 23 5.56 -1.34 0.03
CA ARG A 23 4.59 -1.19 1.11
C ARG A 23 3.82 0.11 0.96
N PHE A 24 2.51 0.00 1.11
CA PHE A 24 1.58 1.11 1.26
C PHE A 24 0.94 1.03 2.65
N ASP A 25 0.90 2.16 3.34
CA ASP A 25 0.19 2.34 4.59
C ASP A 25 -0.84 3.46 4.41
N SER A 26 -2.03 3.35 4.99
CA SER A 26 -3.01 4.44 4.95
C SER A 26 -2.57 5.67 5.76
N TYR A 27 -1.68 5.51 6.74
CA TYR A 27 -1.16 6.61 7.57
C TYR A 27 0.17 7.17 7.06
N GLU A 28 0.99 6.35 6.40
CA GLU A 28 2.31 6.74 5.88
C GLU A 28 2.36 6.67 4.35
N ARG A 29 3.06 7.62 3.72
CA ARG A 29 3.23 7.62 2.27
C ARG A 29 3.98 6.36 1.81
N GLN A 30 3.58 5.77 0.68
CA GLN A 30 4.20 4.58 0.08
C GLN A 30 5.73 4.67 0.05
N SER A 31 6.40 3.61 0.49
CA SER A 31 7.85 3.49 0.49
C SER A 31 8.29 2.28 -0.35
N PRO A 32 9.25 2.43 -1.29
CA PRO A 32 9.95 1.29 -1.87
C PRO A 32 10.72 0.59 -0.76
N ALA A 33 10.53 -0.73 -0.62
CA ALA A 33 11.17 -1.48 0.46
C ALA A 33 12.55 -2.02 0.07
N GLN A 34 12.95 -1.95 -1.21
CA GLN A 34 14.23 -2.49 -1.69
C GLN A 34 14.95 -1.56 -2.69
N PRO A 35 16.30 -1.56 -2.72
CA PRO A 35 17.08 -0.71 -3.63
C PRO A 35 16.84 -0.98 -5.12
N TRP A 36 16.57 -2.23 -5.49
CA TRP A 36 16.33 -2.59 -6.90
C TRP A 36 15.02 -2.00 -7.44
N VAL A 37 14.07 -1.66 -6.56
CA VAL A 37 12.82 -0.96 -6.90
C VAL A 37 13.06 0.51 -7.26
N GLN A 38 14.23 1.04 -6.92
CA GLN A 38 14.65 2.41 -7.23
C GLN A 38 15.65 2.47 -8.40
N GLN A 39 15.96 1.33 -9.03
CA GLN A 39 16.84 1.30 -10.20
C GLN A 39 16.22 2.08 -11.38
N PRO A 40 17.04 2.57 -12.33
CA PRO A 40 16.55 3.38 -13.45
C PRO A 40 15.40 2.75 -14.23
N TRP A 41 15.44 1.43 -14.47
CA TRP A 41 14.37 0.69 -15.15
C TRP A 41 13.04 0.70 -14.37
N ALA A 42 13.07 0.82 -13.05
CA ALA A 42 11.86 0.92 -12.23
C ALA A 42 11.30 2.35 -12.23
N ALA A 43 12.17 3.35 -12.45
CA ALA A 43 11.77 4.75 -12.67
C ALA A 43 11.25 4.99 -14.09
N GLU A 44 11.52 4.09 -15.05
CA GLU A 44 11.00 4.12 -16.42
C GLU A 44 9.51 3.74 -16.54
N GLU A 45 8.90 3.17 -15.49
CA GLU A 45 7.45 2.96 -15.40
C GLU A 45 6.76 3.79 -14.29
N PRO A 46 6.79 5.14 -14.33
CA PRO A 46 6.05 5.97 -13.38
C PRO A 46 4.54 5.68 -13.39
N GLN A 47 4.00 5.25 -14.54
CA GLN A 47 2.59 4.91 -14.66
C GLN A 47 2.22 3.69 -13.82
N TYR A 48 3.11 2.69 -13.70
CA TYR A 48 2.89 1.52 -12.88
C TYR A 48 2.79 1.91 -11.40
N TRP A 49 3.77 2.65 -10.88
CA TRP A 49 3.79 3.09 -9.48
C TRP A 49 2.62 4.02 -9.15
N GLY A 50 2.32 4.97 -10.03
CA GLY A 50 1.17 5.87 -9.88
C GLY A 50 -0.16 5.10 -9.82
N ARG A 51 -0.37 4.15 -10.75
CA ARG A 51 -1.58 3.31 -10.75
C ARG A 51 -1.67 2.42 -9.53
N SER A 52 -0.57 1.79 -9.11
CA SER A 52 -0.51 0.97 -7.91
C SER A 52 -0.88 1.78 -6.66
N THR A 53 -0.38 3.03 -6.57
CA THR A 53 -0.71 3.94 -5.47
C THR A 53 -2.20 4.30 -5.45
N GLN A 54 -2.77 4.62 -6.61
CA GLN A 54 -4.18 4.97 -6.73
C GLN A 54 -5.08 3.80 -6.34
N ASN A 55 -4.77 2.59 -6.81
CA ASN A 55 -5.48 1.36 -6.46
C ASN A 55 -5.41 1.08 -4.95
N ALA A 56 -4.24 1.22 -4.34
CA ALA A 56 -4.07 1.00 -2.89
C ALA A 56 -4.93 1.97 -2.07
N ARG A 57 -5.01 3.25 -2.48
CA ARG A 57 -5.89 4.25 -1.84
C ARG A 57 -7.38 3.91 -2.00
N ALA A 58 -7.80 3.49 -3.19
CA ALA A 58 -9.18 3.09 -3.45
C ALA A 58 -9.58 1.87 -2.58
N ASN A 59 -8.69 0.88 -2.49
CA ASN A 59 -8.87 -0.28 -1.63
C ASN A 59 -8.96 0.12 -0.16
N ALA A 60 -8.09 1.00 0.33
CA ALA A 60 -8.14 1.49 1.72
C ALA A 60 -9.53 2.09 2.06
N GLN A 61 -10.11 2.88 1.15
CA GLN A 61 -11.46 3.43 1.33
C GLN A 61 -12.54 2.33 1.36
N ASN A 62 -12.49 1.38 0.43
CA ASN A 62 -13.45 0.27 0.36
C ASN A 62 -13.40 -0.63 1.60
N PHE A 63 -12.20 -0.95 2.08
CA PHE A 63 -12.01 -1.74 3.30
C PHE A 63 -12.52 -0.98 4.52
N ARG A 64 -12.24 0.32 4.63
CA ARG A 64 -12.77 1.14 5.72
C ARG A 64 -14.30 1.11 5.77
N VAL A 65 -14.97 1.27 4.63
CA VAL A 65 -16.44 1.19 4.55
C VAL A 65 -16.93 -0.20 4.93
N SER A 66 -16.30 -1.25 4.39
CA SER A 66 -16.70 -2.64 4.65
C SER A 66 -16.55 -3.00 6.13
N LEU A 67 -15.42 -2.67 6.75
CA LEU A 67 -15.14 -2.94 8.16
C LEU A 67 -16.02 -2.13 9.13
N ASN A 68 -16.52 -0.95 8.70
CA ASN A 68 -17.51 -0.20 9.47
C ASN A 68 -18.93 -0.81 9.40
N ASN A 69 -19.17 -1.71 8.44
CA ASN A 69 -20.46 -2.37 8.21
C ASN A 69 -20.47 -3.85 8.69
N LEU A 70 -19.42 -4.31 9.38
CA LEU A 70 -19.33 -5.63 10.04
C LEU A 70 -19.77 -5.55 11.50
#